data_AF-A0A0E2P794-F1
#
_entry.id   AF-A0A0E2P794-F1
#
_cell.length_a   1.000
_cell.length_b   1.000
_cell.length_c   1.000
_cell.angle_alpha   90.00
_cell.angle_beta   90.00
_cell.angle_gamma   90.00
#
_symmetry.space_group_name_H-M   'P 1'
#
loop_
_entity.id
_entity.type
_entity.pdbx_description
1 polymer ?
#
loop_
_entity_poly.entity_id
_entity_poly.type
_entity_poly.pdbx_seq_one_letter_code
_entity_poly.pdbx_strand_id
1 'polypeptide(L)' 'MRSFCSECGTSIGYTDEGLPNEFYISIGFMDAPEKFHPQAQAYWEMRLPFIRMDDGLPRVEGYTRARDPTLGNPRDR' A
#
# COMPACT_ATOMS: atom_id res chain seq x y z
N MET A 1 10.75 5.33 -3.38
CA MET A 1 11.29 6.11 -2.23
C MET A 1 10.24 6.20 -1.13
N ARG A 2 10.59 5.97 0.15
CA ARG A 2 9.67 6.15 1.29
C ARG A 2 10.02 7.43 2.07
N SER A 3 9.01 8.10 2.59
CA SER A 3 9.14 9.34 3.36
C SER A 3 8.63 9.15 4.79
N PHE A 4 9.34 9.76 5.74
CA PHE A 4 9.09 9.61 7.17
C PHE A 4 9.15 10.97 7.87
N CYS A 5 8.42 11.11 8.96
CA CYS A 5 8.54 12.27 9.84
C CYS A 5 9.96 12.33 10.43
N SER A 6 10.63 13.46 10.32
CA SER A 6 12.01 13.63 10.81
C SER A 6 12.15 13.58 12.34
N GLU A 7 11.06 13.83 13.07
CA GLU A 7 11.07 13.87 14.54
C GLU A 7 10.74 12.52 15.17
N CYS A 8 9.69 11.84 14.69
CA CYS A 8 9.17 10.61 15.30
C CYS A 8 9.32 9.36 14.43
N GLY A 9 9.72 9.49 13.16
CA GLY A 9 9.92 8.35 12.26
C GLY A 9 8.64 7.73 11.68
N THR A 10 7.45 8.31 11.92
CA THR A 10 6.20 7.79 11.32
C THR A 10 6.28 7.81 9.80
N SER A 11 5.88 6.71 9.15
CA SER A 11 5.76 6.61 7.68
C SER A 11 4.65 7.52 7.19
N ILE A 12 4.97 8.46 6.30
CA ILE A 12 4.01 9.43 5.74
C ILE A 12 3.47 8.95 4.40
N GLY A 13 4.37 8.52 3.53
CA GLY A 13 4.02 8.17 2.16
C GLY A 13 5.20 7.64 1.37
N TYR A 14 4.95 7.23 0.13
CA TYR A 14 5.99 6.72 -0.74
C TYR A 14 5.68 6.97 -2.21
N THR A 15 6.73 7.06 -3.01
CA THR A 15 6.69 6.89 -4.46
C THR A 15 7.28 5.54 -4.82
N ASP A 16 6.83 5.03 -5.95
CA ASP A 16 7.27 3.77 -6.50
C ASP A 16 7.70 4.01 -7.96
N GLU A 17 8.94 3.64 -8.30
CA GLU A 17 9.50 3.83 -9.65
C GLU A 17 8.71 3.09 -10.74
N GLY A 18 8.08 1.96 -10.40
CA GLY A 18 7.21 1.21 -11.32
C GLY A 18 5.80 1.75 -11.42
N LEU A 19 5.43 2.77 -10.62
CA LEU A 19 4.14 3.48 -10.69
C LEU A 19 4.42 4.97 -10.89
N PRO A 20 4.97 5.36 -12.06
CA PRO A 20 5.29 6.75 -12.31
C PRO A 20 4.03 7.61 -12.23
N ASN A 21 4.19 8.81 -11.68
CA ASN A 21 3.12 9.80 -11.46
C ASN A 21 2.11 9.43 -10.35
N GLU A 22 2.38 8.40 -9.55
CA GLU A 22 1.61 8.12 -8.34
C GLU A 22 2.39 8.49 -7.07
N PHE A 23 1.69 9.09 -6.11
CA PHE A 23 2.18 9.31 -4.76
C PHE A 23 1.20 8.70 -3.77
N TYR A 24 1.72 7.82 -2.91
CA TYR A 24 0.94 7.10 -1.92
C TYR A 24 1.10 7.77 -0.57
N ILE A 25 -0.01 8.01 0.13
CA ILE A 25 -0.03 8.67 1.44
C ILE A 25 -0.80 7.79 2.42
N SER A 26 -0.31 7.70 3.65
CA SER A 26 -1.04 7.04 4.74
C SER A 26 -2.29 7.85 5.10
N ILE A 27 -3.47 7.20 5.04
CA ILE A 27 -4.75 7.88 5.28
C ILE A 27 -4.88 8.51 6.67
N GLY A 28 -4.10 8.04 7.65
CA GLY A 28 -4.10 8.59 9.02
C GLY A 28 -3.65 10.06 9.12
N PHE A 29 -3.13 10.64 8.05
CA PHE A 29 -2.81 12.07 7.97
C PHE A 29 -3.95 12.94 7.38
N MET A 30 -5.08 12.35 7.00
CA MET A 30 -6.24 13.08 6.49
C MET A 30 -7.14 13.53 7.64
N ASP A 31 -7.82 14.68 7.50
CA ASP A 31 -8.75 15.19 8.53
C ASP A 31 -10.01 14.31 8.71
N ALA A 32 -10.40 13.60 7.64
CA ALA A 32 -11.58 12.72 7.62
C ALA A 32 -11.25 11.39 6.92
N PRO A 33 -10.41 10.53 7.54
CA PRO A 33 -9.88 9.31 6.93
C PRO A 33 -10.97 8.29 6.58
N GLU A 34 -12.08 8.28 7.33
CA GLU A 34 -13.22 7.39 7.12
C GLU A 34 -13.90 7.56 5.77
N LYS A 35 -13.71 8.70 5.09
CA LYS A 35 -14.23 8.95 3.74
C LYS A 35 -13.51 8.13 2.66
N PHE A 36 -12.35 7.57 2.98
CA PHE A 36 -11.52 6.81 2.05
C PHE A 36 -11.62 5.31 2.32
N HIS A 37 -12.77 4.72 2.00
CA HIS A 37 -13.00 3.29 2.19
C HIS A 37 -12.03 2.45 1.35
N PRO A 38 -11.36 1.43 1.93
CA PRO A 38 -10.52 0.52 1.17
C PRO A 38 -11.32 -0.19 0.07
N GLN A 39 -10.70 -0.32 -1.11
CA GLN A 39 -11.35 -0.94 -2.28
C GLN A 39 -10.86 -2.38 -2.54
N ALA A 40 -9.73 -2.75 -1.95
CA ALA A 40 -9.09 -4.04 -2.10
C ALA A 40 -8.05 -4.25 -1.00
N GLN A 41 -7.62 -5.50 -0.86
CA GLN A 41 -6.61 -5.95 0.09
C GLN A 41 -5.43 -6.46 -0.73
N ALA A 42 -4.47 -5.55 -0.98
CA ALA A 42 -3.24 -5.83 -1.70
C ALA A 42 -2.32 -6.75 -0.88
N TYR A 43 -1.46 -7.51 -1.56
CA TYR A 43 -0.49 -8.39 -0.93
C TYR A 43 -1.06 -9.41 0.07
N TRP A 44 -2.26 -9.92 -0.22
CA TRP A 44 -3.01 -10.78 0.69
C TRP A 44 -2.28 -12.06 1.12
N GLU A 45 -1.44 -12.60 0.23
CA GLU A 45 -0.63 -13.78 0.53
C GLU A 45 0.43 -13.52 1.62
N MET A 46 0.88 -12.27 1.78
CA MET A 46 1.87 -11.88 2.79
C MET A 46 1.27 -11.59 4.17
N ARG A 47 -0.07 -11.68 4.33
CA ARG A 47 -0.69 -11.54 5.65
C ARG A 47 -0.27 -12.69 6.56
N LEU A 48 -0.31 -12.45 7.87
CA LEU A 48 -0.10 -13.52 8.84
C LEU A 48 -1.25 -14.56 8.76
N PRO A 49 -0.97 -15.87 8.81
CA PRO A 49 -1.99 -16.91 8.55
C PRO A 49 -3.22 -16.88 9.47
N PHE A 50 -3.08 -16.31 10.68
CA PHE A 50 -4.17 -16.20 11.64
C PHE A 50 -5.07 -14.97 11.42
N ILE A 51 -4.69 -14.03 10.55
CA ILE A 51 -5.51 -12.85 10.25
C ILE A 51 -6.71 -13.27 9.40
N ARG A 52 -7.89 -12.99 9.94
CA ARG A 52 -9.18 -13.10 9.26
C ARG A 52 -9.75 -11.69 9.09
N MET A 53 -10.12 -11.34 7.87
CA MET A 53 -10.82 -10.09 7.55
C MET A 53 -12.12 -10.44 6.84
N ASP A 54 -13.23 -9.95 7.36
CA ASP A 54 -14.59 -10.19 6.86
C ASP A 54 -15.21 -8.88 6.36
N ASP A 55 -14.45 -8.19 5.49
CA ASP A 55 -14.81 -6.89 4.92
C ASP A 55 -15.46 -7.01 3.53
N GLY A 56 -15.57 -8.22 2.98
CA GLY A 56 -16.07 -8.47 1.63
C GLY A 56 -15.19 -7.91 0.50
N LEU A 57 -13.98 -7.43 0.80
CA LEU A 57 -13.13 -6.76 -0.19
C LEU A 57 -12.35 -7.78 -1.05
N PRO A 58 -12.07 -7.44 -2.33
CA PRO A 58 -11.21 -8.23 -3.19
C PRO A 58 -9.83 -8.50 -2.56
N ARG A 59 -9.39 -9.75 -2.61
CA ARG A 59 -8.06 -10.17 -2.14
C ARG A 59 -7.11 -10.27 -3.34
N VAL A 60 -6.02 -9.51 -3.30
CA VAL A 60 -5.04 -9.44 -4.39
C VAL A 60 -3.69 -9.86 -3.85
N GLU A 61 -3.02 -10.80 -4.50
CA GLU A 61 -1.74 -11.37 -4.02
C GLU A 61 -0.56 -10.40 -4.15
N GLY A 62 -0.70 -9.36 -4.99
CA GLY A 62 0.33 -8.35 -5.22
C GLY A 62 -0.22 -6.93 -5.26
N TYR A 63 0.34 -6.13 -6.16
CA TYR A 63 -0.11 -4.76 -6.42
C TYR A 63 -1.53 -4.74 -7.00
N THR A 64 -2.33 -3.75 -6.58
CA THR A 64 -3.66 -3.44 -7.14
C THR A 64 -3.58 -2.48 -8.34
N ARG A 65 -2.37 -2.17 -8.80
CA ARG A 65 -2.06 -1.29 -9.93
C ARG A 65 -1.07 -2.00 -10.86
N ALA A 66 -1.16 -1.71 -12.15
CA ALA A 66 -0.20 -2.20 -13.13
C ALA A 66 1.13 -1.48 -12.92
N ARG A 67 2.17 -2.23 -12.57
CA ARG A 67 3.54 -1.74 -12.42
C ARG A 67 4.35 -1.95 -13.69
N ASP A 68 5.38 -1.13 -13.89
CA ASP A 68 6.39 -1.37 -14.91
C ASP A 68 7.04 -2.75 -14.69
N PRO A 69 6.88 -3.71 -15.62
CA PRO A 69 7.40 -5.06 -15.47
C PRO A 69 8.94 -5.12 -15.57
N THR A 70 9.59 -4.13 -16.18
CA THR A 70 11.05 -4.12 -16.37
C THR A 70 11.81 -3.93 -15.07
N LEU A 71 11.17 -3.29 -14.08
CA LEU A 71 11.73 -3.07 -12.75
C LEU A 71 11.54 -4.28 -11.82
N GLY A 72 10.81 -5.32 -12.25
CA GLY A 72 10.47 -6.47 -11.40
C GLY A 72 9.63 -6.10 -10.17
N ASN A 73 9.36 -7.09 -9.31
CA ASN A 73 8.59 -6.88 -8.09
C ASN A 73 9.53 -6.74 -6.88
N PRO A 74 9.44 -5.64 -6.10
CA PRO A 74 10.24 -5.48 -4.89
C PRO A 74 10.09 -6.60 -3.85
N ARG A 75 8.96 -7.33 -3.86
CA ARG A 75 8.74 -8.46 -2.93
C ARG A 75 9.63 -9.67 -3.23
N ASP A 76 10.11 -9.81 -4.46
CA ASP A 76 10.86 -10.99 -4.92
C ASP A 76 12.37 -10.83 -4.67
N ARG A 77 12.78 -9.83 -3.89
CA ARG A 77 14.18 -9.44 -3.66
C ARG A 77 14.54 -9.53 -2.17
#